data_AF-A0A2X1RVT8-F1
#
_entry.id   AF-A0A2X1RVT8-F1
#
_cell.length_a   1.000
_cell.length_b   1.000
_cell.length_c   1.000
_cell.angle_alpha   90.00
_cell.angle_beta   90.00
_cell.angle_gamma   90.00
#
_symmetry.space_group_name_H-M   'P 1'
#
loop_
_entity.id
_entity.type
_entity.pdbx_description
1 polymer ?
#
loop_
_entity_poly.entity_id
_entity_poly.type
_entity_poly.pdbx_seq_one_letter_code
_entity_poly.pdbx_strand_id
1 'polypeptide(L)'
;MLKIIQKKLKNGLKNHLSPALPIKLDQAIRARRKRFFNGEKQHTKKKSIDLEYAVWLRLSKYSRKMKMTLSETITYMIDERESKAQFENQMAAMKNQFEEFIKIIFPKSYFKWRLSD
;
A
#
# COMPACT_ATOMS: atom_id res chain seq x y z
N MET A 1 -26.89 2.65 -38.51
CA MET A 1 -26.81 4.11 -38.25
C MET A 1 -25.59 4.52 -37.40
N LEU A 2 -25.40 3.98 -36.18
CA LEU A 2 -24.28 4.32 -35.29
C LEU A 2 -22.87 4.12 -35.88
N LYS A 3 -22.64 3.00 -36.61
CA LYS A 3 -21.35 2.73 -37.27
C LYS A 3 -20.98 3.77 -38.34
N ILE A 4 -21.98 4.34 -39.03
CA ILE A 4 -21.79 5.33 -40.10
C ILE A 4 -21.36 6.67 -39.49
N ILE A 5 -21.99 7.06 -38.37
CA ILE A 5 -21.65 8.29 -37.63
C ILE A 5 -20.22 8.21 -37.06
N GLN A 6 -19.83 7.08 -36.48
CA GLN A 6 -18.46 6.87 -36.00
C GLN A 6 -17.41 6.95 -37.11
N LYS A 7 -17.71 6.40 -38.29
CA LYS A 7 -16.81 6.44 -39.44
C LYS A 7 -16.64 7.87 -39.97
N LYS A 8 -17.74 8.63 -40.05
CA LYS A 8 -17.70 10.06 -40.43
C LYS A 8 -16.89 10.89 -39.45
N LEU A 9 -17.10 10.71 -38.14
CA LEU A 9 -16.33 11.41 -37.10
C LEU A 9 -14.83 11.10 -37.16
N LYS A 10 -14.46 9.82 -37.33
CA LYS A 10 -13.05 9.42 -37.49
C LYS A 10 -12.40 10.08 -38.71
N ASN A 11 -13.12 10.15 -39.83
CA ASN A 11 -12.59 10.75 -41.05
C ASN A 11 -12.45 12.27 -40.92
N GLY A 12 -13.43 12.96 -40.33
CA GLY A 12 -13.34 14.40 -40.06
C GLY A 12 -12.21 14.76 -39.10
N LEU A 13 -12.00 13.95 -38.05
CA LEU A 13 -10.87 14.11 -37.14
C LEU A 13 -9.52 13.95 -37.85
N LYS A 14 -9.36 12.99 -38.76
CA LYS A 14 -8.08 12.80 -39.47
C LYS A 14 -7.72 13.98 -40.37
N ASN A 15 -8.72 14.67 -40.93
CA ASN A 15 -8.49 15.72 -41.92
C ASN A 15 -8.24 17.11 -41.30
N HIS A 16 -8.69 17.34 -40.06
CA HIS A 16 -8.61 18.65 -39.40
C HIS A 16 -7.76 18.66 -38.12
N LEU A 17 -7.16 17.53 -37.73
CA LEU A 17 -6.37 17.44 -36.51
C LEU A 17 -4.89 17.72 -36.80
N SER A 18 -4.31 18.62 -36.01
CA SER A 18 -2.86 18.86 -36.02
C SER A 18 -2.09 17.57 -35.71
N PRO A 19 -0.96 17.29 -36.39
CA PRO A 19 -0.24 16.02 -36.32
C PRO A 19 0.28 15.65 -34.91
N ALA A 20 0.36 16.60 -33.98
CA ALA A 20 0.81 16.35 -32.60
C ALA A 20 -0.32 15.90 -31.64
N LEU A 21 -1.58 16.09 -32.01
CA LEU A 21 -2.74 15.80 -31.16
C LEU A 21 -3.27 14.36 -31.16
N PRO A 22 -3.10 13.50 -32.19
CA PRO A 22 -3.67 12.15 -32.22
C PRO A 22 -3.27 11.31 -31.01
N ILE A 23 -2.00 11.39 -30.61
CA ILE A 23 -1.45 10.59 -29.50
C ILE A 23 -2.11 11.01 -28.17
N LYS A 24 -2.21 12.32 -27.91
CA LYS A 24 -2.84 12.86 -26.70
C LYS A 24 -4.33 12.52 -26.65
N LEU A 25 -5.01 12.59 -27.80
CA LEU A 25 -6.42 12.24 -27.92
C LEU A 25 -6.66 10.76 -27.60
N ASP A 26 -5.83 9.87 -28.16
CA ASP A 26 -5.94 8.42 -27.89
C ASP A 26 -5.64 8.07 -26.43
N GLN A 27 -4.69 8.78 -25.80
CA GLN A 27 -4.42 8.65 -24.37
C GLN A 27 -5.61 9.12 -23.53
N ALA A 28 -6.21 10.27 -23.87
CA ALA A 28 -7.39 10.81 -23.17
C ALA A 28 -8.60 9.88 -23.29
N ILE A 29 -8.87 9.32 -24.48
CA ILE A 29 -9.95 8.36 -24.71
C ILE A 29 -9.70 7.07 -23.91
N ARG A 30 -8.47 6.54 -23.92
CA ARG A 30 -8.11 5.35 -23.12
C ARG A 30 -8.31 5.60 -21.62
N ALA A 31 -7.83 6.73 -21.11
CA ALA A 31 -8.00 7.11 -19.71
C ALA A 31 -9.49 7.23 -19.34
N ARG A 32 -10.30 7.87 -20.19
CA ARG A 32 -11.75 8.00 -19.97
C ARG A 32 -12.45 6.64 -19.91
N ARG A 33 -12.18 5.75 -20.86
CA ARG A 33 -12.77 4.40 -20.89
C ARG A 33 -12.38 3.60 -19.66
N LYS A 34 -11.09 3.61 -19.29
CA LYS A 34 -10.61 2.91 -18.09
C LYS A 34 -11.27 3.45 -16.82
N ARG A 35 -11.39 4.77 -16.66
CA ARG A 35 -12.07 5.40 -15.51
C ARG A 35 -13.55 5.05 -15.44
N PHE A 36 -14.22 4.97 -16.59
CA PHE A 36 -15.62 4.57 -16.65
C PHE A 36 -15.81 3.15 -16.08
N PHE A 37 -15.11 2.15 -16.62
CA PHE A 37 -15.21 0.77 -16.14
C PHE A 37 -14.70 0.58 -14.70
N ASN A 38 -13.61 1.26 -14.32
CA ASN A 38 -13.13 1.23 -12.94
C ASN A 38 -14.06 1.92 -11.94
N GLY A 39 -15.00 2.74 -12.41
CA GLY A 39 -16.00 3.39 -11.58
C GLY A 39 -17.13 2.46 -11.16
N GLU A 40 -17.35 1.37 -11.89
CA GLU A 40 -18.43 0.40 -11.65
C GLU A 40 -18.20 -0.44 -10.39
N LYS A 41 -16.94 -0.78 -10.07
CA LYS A 41 -16.58 -1.59 -8.91
C LYS A 41 -15.80 -0.77 -7.89
N GLN A 42 -16.17 -0.88 -6.61
CA GLN A 42 -15.50 -0.12 -5.54
C GLN A 42 -14.01 -0.47 -5.43
N HIS A 43 -13.64 -1.74 -5.57
CA HIS A 43 -12.25 -2.20 -5.43
C HIS A 43 -11.30 -1.70 -6.55
N THR A 44 -11.83 -1.37 -7.73
CA THR A 44 -11.03 -0.81 -8.85
C THR A 44 -11.02 0.73 -8.84
N LYS A 45 -11.89 1.35 -8.04
CA LYS A 45 -11.97 2.80 -7.88
C LYS A 45 -10.68 3.31 -7.24
N LYS A 46 -10.15 4.40 -7.78
CA LYS A 46 -8.95 5.07 -7.26
C LYS A 46 -9.34 6.40 -6.63
N LYS A 47 -8.61 6.78 -5.58
CA LYS A 47 -8.77 8.06 -4.88
C LYS A 47 -7.50 8.88 -5.07
N SER A 48 -7.67 10.16 -5.36
CA SER A 48 -6.61 11.16 -5.29
C SER A 48 -6.45 11.58 -3.83
N ILE A 49 -5.23 11.55 -3.33
CA ILE A 49 -4.87 11.98 -1.99
C ILE A 49 -3.69 12.92 -2.16
N ASP A 50 -3.79 14.09 -1.53
CA ASP A 50 -2.68 15.03 -1.48
C ASP A 50 -1.82 14.71 -0.25
N LEU A 51 -0.51 14.67 -0.47
CA LEU A 51 0.50 14.38 0.54
C LEU A 51 1.47 15.55 0.58
N GLU A 52 2.02 15.82 1.76
CA GLU A 52 3.17 16.72 1.87
C GLU A 52 4.34 16.19 1.05
N TYR A 53 5.10 17.11 0.45
CA TYR A 53 6.20 16.77 -0.45
C TYR A 53 7.24 15.84 0.20
N ALA A 54 7.60 16.11 1.45
CA ALA A 54 8.58 15.31 2.18
C ALA A 54 8.09 13.85 2.39
N VAL A 55 6.82 13.67 2.71
CA VAL A 55 6.19 12.36 2.91
C VAL A 55 6.14 11.60 1.58
N TRP A 56 5.69 12.25 0.51
CA TRP A 56 5.66 11.68 -0.83
C TRP A 56 7.06 11.28 -1.32
N LEU A 57 8.08 12.10 -1.07
CA LEU A 57 9.44 11.81 -1.48
C LEU A 57 9.98 10.54 -0.82
N ARG A 58 9.74 10.38 0.48
CA ARG A 58 10.16 9.17 1.22
C ARG A 58 9.42 7.93 0.72
N LEU A 59 8.10 8.02 0.58
CA LEU A 59 7.26 6.93 0.10
C LEU A 59 7.65 6.51 -1.33
N SER A 60 7.85 7.47 -2.23
CA SER A 60 8.21 7.19 -3.62
C SER A 60 9.60 6.54 -3.75
N LYS A 61 10.59 6.99 -2.96
CA LYS A 61 11.91 6.35 -2.90
C LYS A 61 11.82 4.91 -2.43
N TYR A 62 11.02 4.66 -1.38
CA TYR A 62 10.83 3.32 -0.83
C TYR A 62 10.10 2.39 -1.82
N SER A 63 9.02 2.86 -2.43
CA SER A 63 8.28 2.13 -3.48
C SER A 63 9.18 1.73 -4.66
N ARG A 64 10.03 2.65 -5.14
CA ARG A 64 11.01 2.35 -6.20
C ARG A 64 12.04 1.32 -5.76
N LYS A 65 12.53 1.40 -4.52
CA LYS A 65 13.49 0.43 -3.95
C LYS A 65 12.90 -0.98 -3.92
N MET A 66 11.62 -1.10 -3.54
CA MET A 66 10.91 -2.39 -3.47
C MET A 66 10.34 -2.86 -4.81
N LYS A 67 10.41 -2.04 -5.88
CA LYS A 67 9.78 -2.29 -7.19
C LYS A 67 8.26 -2.53 -7.13
N MET A 68 7.60 -1.90 -6.15
CA MET A 68 6.15 -2.00 -5.93
C MET A 68 5.47 -0.67 -6.26
N THR A 69 4.18 -0.68 -6.56
CA THR A 69 3.41 0.56 -6.70
C THR A 69 3.27 1.27 -5.34
N LEU A 70 3.00 2.58 -5.34
CA LEU A 70 2.80 3.33 -4.09
C LEU A 70 1.70 2.71 -3.22
N SER A 71 0.59 2.27 -3.83
CA SER A 71 -0.51 1.65 -3.09
C SER A 71 -0.11 0.33 -2.43
N GLU A 72 0.55 -0.56 -3.16
CA GLU A 72 1.04 -1.84 -2.61
C GLU A 72 2.08 -1.61 -1.52
N THR A 73 2.92 -0.59 -1.69
CA THR A 73 3.91 -0.20 -0.69
C THR A 73 3.26 0.24 0.62
N ILE A 74 2.18 1.03 0.54
CA ILE A 74 1.43 1.45 1.74
C ILE A 74 0.85 0.23 2.47
N THR A 75 0.21 -0.68 1.74
CA THR A 75 -0.35 -1.92 2.32
C THR A 75 0.75 -2.74 3.01
N TYR A 76 1.86 -2.98 2.32
CA TYR A 76 3.00 -3.70 2.89
C TYR A 76 3.52 -3.06 4.19
N MET A 77 3.64 -1.73 4.23
CA MET A 77 4.08 -1.02 5.43
C MET A 77 3.10 -1.14 6.60
N ILE A 78 1.80 -1.24 6.32
CA ILE A 78 0.77 -1.47 7.36
C ILE A 78 0.90 -2.90 7.89
N ASP A 79 0.93 -3.88 6.99
CA ASP A 79 1.04 -5.31 7.34
C ASP A 79 2.33 -5.59 8.15
N GLU A 80 3.45 -4.98 7.76
CA GLU A 80 4.72 -5.11 8.47
C GLU A 80 4.66 -4.54 9.89
N ARG A 81 3.94 -3.42 10.09
CA ARG A 81 3.76 -2.84 11.43
C ARG A 81 2.82 -3.68 12.30
N GLU A 82 1.73 -4.19 11.73
CA GLU A 82 0.82 -5.07 12.45
C GLU A 82 1.52 -6.36 12.87
N SER A 83 2.31 -6.95 11.97
CA SER A 83 3.11 -8.15 12.27
C SER A 83 4.11 -7.88 13.39
N LYS A 84 4.84 -6.77 13.35
CA LYS A 84 5.80 -6.38 14.41
C LYS A 84 5.13 -6.24 15.77
N ALA A 85 3.97 -5.57 15.83
CA ALA A 85 3.22 -5.43 17.08
C ALA A 85 2.75 -6.79 17.63
N GLN A 86 2.32 -7.72 16.77
CA GLN A 86 1.97 -9.08 17.17
C GLN A 86 3.19 -9.84 17.73
N PHE A 87 4.35 -9.74 17.07
CA PHE A 87 5.58 -10.38 17.56
C PHE A 87 6.03 -9.80 18.91
N GLU A 88 5.97 -8.49 19.10
CA GLU A 88 6.31 -7.85 20.38
C GLU A 88 5.39 -8.34 21.51
N ASN A 89 4.08 -8.43 21.25
CA ASN A 89 3.11 -8.95 22.21
C ASN A 89 3.36 -10.43 22.56
N GLN A 90 3.66 -11.27 21.57
CA GLN A 90 4.01 -12.68 21.80
C GLN A 90 5.29 -12.80 22.63
N MET A 91 6.33 -12.02 22.32
CA MET A 91 7.58 -12.03 23.07
C MET A 91 7.39 -11.54 24.51
N ALA A 92 6.55 -10.53 24.72
CA ALA A 92 6.20 -10.06 26.06
C ALA A 92 5.43 -11.15 26.86
N ALA A 93 4.46 -11.81 26.23
CA ALA A 93 3.73 -12.92 26.85
C ALA A 93 4.66 -14.08 27.22
N MET A 94 5.58 -14.47 26.32
CA MET A 94 6.56 -15.50 26.60
C MET A 94 7.46 -15.13 27.78
N LYS A 95 7.98 -13.89 27.83
CA LYS A 95 8.81 -13.42 28.95
C LYS A 95 8.06 -13.50 30.27
N ASN A 96 6.80 -13.06 30.30
CA ASN A 96 5.98 -13.12 31.51
C ASN A 96 5.76 -14.56 31.97
N GLN A 97 5.48 -15.48 31.04
CA GLN A 97 5.36 -16.91 31.35
C GLN A 97 6.66 -17.47 31.92
N PHE A 98 7.82 -17.13 31.32
CA PHE A 98 9.12 -17.56 31.85
C PHE A 98 9.39 -17.00 33.26
N GLU A 99 9.10 -15.73 33.52
CA GLU A 99 9.25 -15.14 34.85
C GLU A 99 8.36 -15.82 35.89
N GLU A 100 7.13 -16.16 35.51
CA GLU A 100 6.19 -16.90 36.37
C GLU A 100 6.72 -18.31 36.68
N PHE A 101 7.18 -19.05 35.66
CA PHE A 101 7.82 -20.35 35.85
C PHE A 101 9.04 -20.28 36.76
N ILE A 102 9.90 -19.27 36.60
CA ILE A 102 11.08 -19.08 37.46
C ILE A 102 10.67 -18.81 38.91
N LYS A 103 9.65 -17.98 39.14
CA LYS A 103 9.13 -17.71 40.50
C LYS A 103 8.59 -18.96 41.18
N ILE A 104 7.98 -19.87 40.41
CA ILE A 104 7.47 -21.16 40.91
C ILE A 104 8.63 -22.09 41.28
N ILE A 105 9.63 -22.23 40.40
CA ILE A 105 10.75 -23.17 40.60
C ILE A 105 11.75 -22.66 41.65
N PHE A 106 11.98 -21.35 41.73
CA PHE A 106 12.87 -20.72 42.70
C PHE A 106 12.12 -19.71 43.57
N PRO A 107 11.35 -20.16 44.57
CA PRO A 107 10.73 -19.26 45.53
C PRO A 107 11.81 -18.47 46.28
N LYS A 108 11.65 -17.15 46.39
CA LYS A 108 12.61 -16.26 47.09
C LYS A 108 12.90 -16.67 48.53
N SER A 109 12.08 -17.54 49.14
CA SER A 109 12.31 -18.12 50.47
C SER A 109 13.59 -18.96 50.56
N TYR A 110 14.06 -19.57 49.46
CA TYR A 110 15.24 -20.46 49.46
C TYR A 110 16.58 -19.72 49.35
N PHE A 111 16.58 -18.41 49.06
CA PHE A 111 17.80 -17.62 48.83
C PHE A 111 18.35 -16.89 50.07
N LYS A 112 17.88 -17.24 51.27
CA LYS A 112 18.28 -16.56 52.53
C LYS A 112 19.57 -17.12 53.16
N TRP A 113 20.13 -18.22 52.65
CA TRP A 113 21.21 -18.99 53.31
C TRP A 113 22.59 -18.92 52.63
N ARG A 114 22.84 -17.98 51.74
CA ARG A 114 24.14 -17.89 51.04
C ARG A 114 24.70 -16.46 50.99
N LEU A 115 24.77 -15.78 52.13
CA LEU A 115 25.57 -14.57 52.37
C LEU A 115 25.89 -14.46 53.88
N SER A 116 26.51 -15.49 54.43
CA SER A 116 27.15 -15.45 55.74
C SER A 116 28.46 -16.25 55.68
N ASP A 117 29.48 -15.60 55.12
CA ASP A 117 30.89 -15.81 55.41
C ASP A 117 31.53 -14.41 55.46
#